data_AF-A0A3N7HYW4-F1
#
_entry.id   AF-A0A3N7HYW4-F1
#
_cell.length_a   1.000
_cell.length_b   1.000
_cell.length_c   1.000
_cell.angle_alpha   90.00
_cell.angle_beta   90.00
_cell.angle_gamma   90.00
#
_symmetry.space_group_name_H-M   'P 1'
#
loop_
_entity.id
_entity.type
_entity.pdbx_description
1 polymer ?
#
loop_
_entity_poly.entity_id
_entity_poly.type
_entity_poly.pdbx_seq_one_letter_code
_entity_poly.pdbx_strand_id
1 'polypeptide(L)'
;MSHVASPTSDFVERVLGHSKLDAGAIEQSQRSFKKHLEQKEKGASPAGWHGASDIVTLEGLGGDYLWTADPLHPAQMRFQFDAGHVGSQGTYRLVKGLSIEEGVFHSVPNNPAIGWAAVVLSPNGGAQPQVFTVSGMLTDATWKIWILMLNKVGQSGPIEPAFSSVRFF
;
A
#
# COMPACT_ATOMS: atom_id res chain seq x y z
N MET A 1 32.30 2.76 0.51
CA MET A 1 31.21 1.83 0.16
C MET A 1 30.95 0.97 1.38
N SER A 2 29.86 1.21 2.13
CA SER A 2 29.55 0.42 3.33
C SER A 2 28.67 -0.78 2.94
N HIS A 3 29.22 -1.98 3.11
CA HIS A 3 28.44 -3.22 3.07
C HIS A 3 27.48 -3.25 4.25
N VAL A 4 26.16 -3.31 3.99
CA VAL A 4 25.18 -3.65 5.02
C VAL A 4 25.28 -5.17 5.23
N ALA A 5 25.71 -5.57 6.41
CA ALA A 5 25.87 -6.97 6.78
C ALA A 5 24.51 -7.69 6.81
N SER A 6 24.48 -8.92 6.29
CA SER A 6 23.32 -9.81 6.39
C SER A 6 22.98 -10.11 7.85
N PRO A 7 21.68 -10.24 8.21
CA PRO A 7 21.29 -10.62 9.57
C PRO A 7 21.95 -11.96 9.94
N THR A 8 22.56 -12.02 11.12
CA THR A 8 23.18 -13.24 11.64
C THR A 8 22.11 -14.30 11.97
N SER A 9 22.50 -15.59 11.94
CA SER A 9 21.61 -16.74 12.15
C SER A 9 20.79 -16.66 13.44
N ASP A 10 21.31 -16.01 14.47
CA ASP A 10 20.67 -15.84 15.78
C ASP A 10 19.39 -14.97 15.76
N PHE A 11 19.23 -14.12 14.74
CA PHE A 11 17.99 -13.36 14.52
C PHE A 11 16.94 -14.24 13.84
N VAL A 12 17.36 -15.05 12.88
CA VAL A 12 16.50 -16.00 12.15
C VAL A 12 15.98 -17.09 13.09
N GLU A 13 16.82 -17.66 13.95
CA GLU A 13 16.40 -18.66 14.94
C GLU A 13 15.41 -18.11 15.99
N ARG A 14 15.56 -16.85 16.41
CA ARG A 14 14.62 -16.21 17.36
C ARG A 14 13.26 -15.95 16.75
N VAL A 15 13.21 -15.57 15.48
CA VAL A 15 11.95 -15.38 14.75
C VAL A 15 11.28 -16.73 14.48
N LEU A 16 12.05 -17.77 14.16
CA LEU A 16 11.56 -19.14 13.96
C LEU A 16 11.07 -19.79 15.27
N GLY A 17 11.70 -19.53 16.40
CA GLY A 17 11.32 -20.11 17.70
C GLY A 17 10.01 -19.55 18.29
N HIS A 18 9.58 -18.35 17.89
CA HIS A 18 8.35 -17.71 18.38
C HIS A 18 7.17 -17.83 17.42
N SER A 19 7.42 -18.29 16.20
CA SER A 19 6.42 -18.44 15.15
C SER A 19 5.86 -19.87 15.19
N LYS A 20 4.62 -20.02 15.65
CA LYS A 20 3.86 -21.30 15.62
C LYS A 20 3.46 -21.73 14.19
N LEU A 21 4.34 -21.53 13.21
CA LEU A 21 4.11 -21.94 11.83
C LEU A 21 4.60 -23.37 11.67
N ASP A 22 3.75 -24.23 11.10
CA ASP A 22 4.17 -25.58 10.75
C ASP A 22 5.25 -25.56 9.65
N ALA A 23 6.02 -26.63 9.56
CA ALA A 23 7.13 -26.74 8.61
C ALA A 23 6.70 -26.57 7.14
N GLY A 24 5.47 -26.96 6.79
CA GLY A 24 4.91 -26.78 5.46
C GLY A 24 4.64 -25.31 5.14
N ALA A 25 4.14 -24.54 6.12
CA ALA A 25 3.93 -23.10 6.01
C ALA A 25 5.26 -22.33 5.89
N ILE A 26 6.30 -22.75 6.60
CA ILE A 26 7.65 -22.19 6.51
C ILE A 26 8.24 -22.43 5.12
N GLU A 27 8.16 -23.66 4.62
CA GLU A 27 8.63 -23.98 3.27
C GLU A 27 7.84 -23.24 2.18
N GLN A 28 6.52 -23.10 2.35
CA GLN A 28 5.69 -22.35 1.42
C GLN A 28 6.08 -20.87 1.39
N SER A 29 6.35 -20.27 2.56
CA SER A 29 6.83 -18.89 2.66
C SER A 29 8.20 -18.71 2.00
N GLN A 30 9.14 -19.64 2.22
CA GLN A 30 10.46 -19.62 1.59
C GLN A 30 10.37 -19.79 0.06
N ARG A 31 9.49 -20.67 -0.43
CA ARG A 31 9.23 -20.83 -1.87
C ARG A 31 8.62 -19.56 -2.48
N SER A 32 7.67 -18.93 -1.80
CA SER A 32 7.06 -17.67 -2.25
C SER A 32 8.04 -16.51 -2.25
N PHE A 33 8.90 -16.41 -1.24
CA PHE A 33 9.96 -15.40 -1.16
C PHE A 33 11.01 -15.58 -2.26
N LYS A 34 11.46 -16.81 -2.49
CA LYS A 34 12.41 -17.13 -3.58
C LYS A 34 11.80 -16.83 -4.95
N LYS A 35 10.54 -17.20 -5.17
CA LYS A 35 9.81 -16.91 -6.42
C LYS A 35 9.61 -15.40 -6.62
N HIS A 36 9.36 -14.64 -5.56
CA HIS A 36 9.25 -13.18 -5.60
C HIS A 36 10.59 -12.51 -5.95
N LEU A 37 11.70 -12.98 -5.39
CA LEU A 37 13.04 -12.49 -5.74
C LEU A 37 13.40 -12.83 -7.20
N GLU A 38 13.10 -14.04 -7.65
CA GLU A 38 13.29 -14.46 -9.05
C GLU A 38 12.40 -13.68 -10.04
N GLN A 39 11.20 -13.25 -9.61
CA GLN A 39 10.28 -12.43 -10.41
C GLN A 39 10.70 -10.95 -10.45
N LYS A 40 11.27 -10.44 -9.34
CA LYS A 40 11.89 -9.12 -9.26
C LYS A 40 13.10 -9.00 -10.19
N GLU A 41 13.89 -10.06 -10.33
CA GLU A 41 15.02 -10.11 -11.28
C GLU A 41 14.58 -10.27 -12.74
N LYS A 42 13.37 -10.81 -12.99
CA LYS A 42 12.82 -11.05 -14.34
C LYS A 42 11.85 -9.96 -14.82
N GLY A 43 11.63 -8.91 -14.03
CA GLY A 43 10.71 -7.80 -14.37
C GLY A 43 9.24 -8.21 -14.53
N ALA A 44 8.89 -9.45 -14.22
CA ALA A 44 7.54 -9.98 -14.36
C ALA A 44 6.98 -10.25 -12.97
N SER A 45 6.38 -9.22 -12.38
CA SER A 45 5.55 -9.42 -11.19
C SER A 45 4.16 -9.85 -11.63
N PRO A 46 3.63 -10.97 -11.13
CA PRO A 46 2.33 -11.45 -11.57
C PRO A 46 1.26 -10.47 -11.08
N ALA A 47 0.43 -9.98 -12.01
CA ALA A 47 -0.82 -9.29 -11.70
C ALA A 47 -1.63 -10.13 -10.69
N GLY A 48 -2.25 -9.49 -9.71
CA GLY A 48 -3.00 -10.24 -8.72
C GLY A 48 -3.44 -9.45 -7.51
N TRP A 49 -4.01 -10.18 -6.56
CA TRP A 49 -4.38 -9.63 -5.27
C TRP A 49 -3.19 -9.64 -4.33
N HIS A 50 -3.02 -8.52 -3.62
CA HIS A 50 -1.94 -8.23 -2.70
C HIS A 50 -2.53 -7.81 -1.35
N GLY A 51 -2.10 -8.42 -0.24
CA GLY A 51 -2.42 -8.01 1.12
C GLY A 51 -1.49 -6.91 1.66
N ALA A 52 -1.85 -6.33 2.81
CA ALA A 52 -1.07 -5.24 3.44
C ALA A 52 0.45 -5.49 3.53
N SER A 53 0.87 -6.74 3.75
CA SER A 53 2.26 -7.15 3.97
C SER A 53 3.02 -7.60 2.72
N ASP A 54 2.41 -7.61 1.53
CA ASP A 54 3.05 -8.05 0.28
C ASP A 54 3.21 -6.92 -0.78
N ILE A 55 2.90 -5.68 -0.39
CA ILE A 55 2.91 -4.50 -1.26
C ILE A 55 4.27 -3.79 -1.23
N VAL A 56 5.19 -4.15 -2.10
CA VAL A 56 6.56 -3.60 -2.06
C VAL A 56 6.65 -2.14 -2.53
N THR A 57 5.67 -1.65 -3.30
CA THR A 57 5.64 -0.29 -3.83
C THR A 57 4.21 0.23 -4.03
N LEU A 58 4.05 1.55 -4.05
CA LEU A 58 2.78 2.25 -4.36
C LEU A 58 2.87 3.07 -5.67
N GLU A 59 3.86 2.80 -6.52
CA GLU A 59 4.04 3.47 -7.82
C GLU A 59 2.79 3.44 -8.72
N GLY A 60 1.94 2.42 -8.60
CA GLY A 60 0.70 2.27 -9.35
C GLY A 60 -0.50 3.11 -8.87
N LEU A 61 -0.35 3.87 -7.78
CA LEU A 61 -1.43 4.64 -7.14
C LEU A 61 -1.89 5.85 -7.97
N GLY A 62 -1.03 6.39 -8.85
CA GLY A 62 -1.38 7.53 -9.68
C GLY A 62 -2.53 7.21 -10.62
N GLY A 63 -3.56 8.07 -10.68
CA GLY A 63 -4.75 7.87 -11.52
C GLY A 63 -6.02 8.48 -10.93
N ASP A 64 -7.13 8.20 -11.59
CA ASP A 64 -8.48 8.56 -11.14
C ASP A 64 -9.20 7.36 -10.54
N TYR A 65 -9.97 7.60 -9.49
CA TYR A 65 -10.62 6.56 -8.69
C TYR A 65 -12.02 6.98 -8.24
N LEU A 66 -12.93 6.01 -8.18
CA LEU A 66 -14.10 6.05 -7.32
C LEU A 66 -13.65 5.87 -5.87
N TRP A 67 -14.06 6.77 -4.99
CA TRP A 67 -13.65 6.82 -3.59
C TRP A 67 -14.88 6.64 -2.68
N THR A 68 -15.00 5.47 -2.05
CA THR A 68 -16.22 5.04 -1.33
C THR A 68 -16.12 5.15 0.20
N ALA A 69 -15.25 6.03 0.70
CA ALA A 69 -15.09 6.27 2.14
C ALA A 69 -16.37 6.71 2.86
N ASP A 70 -17.34 7.24 2.11
CA ASP A 70 -18.75 7.36 2.46
C ASP A 70 -19.57 6.66 1.35
N PRO A 71 -20.11 5.46 1.60
CA PRO A 71 -20.83 4.68 0.59
C PRO A 71 -22.11 5.35 0.06
N LEU A 72 -22.70 6.28 0.81
CA LEU A 72 -23.89 7.01 0.39
C LEU A 72 -23.55 8.22 -0.49
N HIS A 73 -22.31 8.69 -0.43
CA HIS A 73 -21.82 9.85 -1.17
C HIS A 73 -20.45 9.54 -1.81
N PRO A 74 -20.39 8.61 -2.78
CA PRO A 74 -19.14 8.27 -3.43
C PRO A 74 -18.54 9.50 -4.13
N ALA A 75 -17.22 9.61 -4.04
CA ALA A 75 -16.47 10.74 -4.54
C ALA A 75 -15.54 10.32 -5.68
N GLN A 76 -15.09 11.28 -6.48
CA GLN A 76 -13.99 11.06 -7.43
C GLN A 76 -12.69 11.53 -6.80
N MET A 77 -11.72 10.63 -6.69
CA MET A 77 -10.36 10.92 -6.22
C MET A 77 -9.39 10.87 -7.40
N ARG A 78 -8.51 11.86 -7.51
CA ARG A 78 -7.35 11.84 -8.42
C ARG A 78 -6.07 11.92 -7.62
N PHE A 79 -5.13 11.01 -7.90
CA PHE A 79 -3.76 11.06 -7.41
C PHE A 79 -2.80 11.36 -8.57
N GLN A 80 -1.94 12.36 -8.39
CA GLN A 80 -0.90 12.71 -9.34
C GLN A 80 0.44 12.84 -8.60
N PHE A 81 1.41 12.00 -8.93
CA PHE A 81 2.75 12.06 -8.34
C PHE A 81 3.52 13.30 -8.78
N ASP A 82 4.32 13.83 -7.86
CA ASP A 82 5.28 14.88 -8.18
C ASP A 82 6.46 14.29 -8.97
N ALA A 83 7.09 15.11 -9.82
CA ALA A 83 8.28 14.69 -10.56
C ALA A 83 9.40 14.26 -9.59
N GLY A 84 9.96 13.07 -9.79
CA GLY A 84 11.00 12.50 -8.91
C GLY A 84 10.49 11.84 -7.63
N HIS A 85 9.17 11.83 -7.38
CA HIS A 85 8.56 11.30 -6.15
C HIS A 85 7.51 10.20 -6.38
N VAL A 86 7.55 9.54 -7.55
CA VAL A 86 6.65 8.44 -7.90
C VAL A 86 6.66 7.36 -6.82
N GLY A 87 5.46 6.97 -6.37
CA GLY A 87 5.27 5.99 -5.29
C GLY A 87 5.33 6.55 -3.87
N SER A 88 5.65 7.84 -3.68
CA SER A 88 5.88 8.42 -2.35
C SER A 88 5.14 9.73 -2.07
N GLN A 89 4.97 10.62 -3.04
CA GLN A 89 4.35 11.93 -2.82
C GLN A 89 3.75 12.52 -4.09
N GLY A 90 2.64 13.24 -3.93
CA GLY A 90 2.12 14.10 -4.98
C GLY A 90 0.94 14.96 -4.54
N THR A 91 0.13 15.39 -5.50
CA THR A 91 -1.12 16.11 -5.24
C THR A 91 -2.32 15.20 -5.37
N TYR A 92 -3.36 15.47 -4.58
CA TYR A 92 -4.65 14.82 -4.73
C TYR A 92 -5.79 15.84 -4.91
N ARG A 93 -6.87 15.37 -5.54
CA ARG A 93 -8.12 16.10 -5.70
C ARG A 93 -9.30 15.18 -5.47
N LEU A 94 -10.19 15.54 -4.55
CA LEU A 94 -11.36 14.78 -4.15
C LEU A 94 -12.63 15.60 -4.43
N VAL A 95 -13.45 15.14 -5.37
CA VAL A 95 -14.70 15.80 -5.78
C VAL A 95 -15.89 15.04 -5.20
N LYS A 96 -16.68 15.73 -4.37
CA LYS A 96 -17.87 15.22 -3.66
C LYS A 96 -19.08 16.09 -4.04
N GLY A 97 -19.75 15.75 -5.13
CA GLY A 97 -20.84 16.59 -5.67
C GLY A 97 -20.32 17.97 -6.06
N LEU A 98 -20.78 19.02 -5.36
CA LEU A 98 -20.32 20.41 -5.58
C LEU A 98 -19.08 20.79 -4.76
N SER A 99 -18.68 19.97 -3.79
CA SER A 99 -17.54 20.23 -2.92
C SER A 99 -16.26 19.66 -3.53
N ILE A 100 -15.18 20.43 -3.46
CA ILE A 100 -13.86 20.03 -3.93
C ILE A 100 -12.87 20.20 -2.78
N GLU A 101 -12.16 19.12 -2.48
CA GLU A 101 -11.04 19.10 -1.55
C GLU A 101 -9.77 18.81 -2.35
N GLU A 102 -8.71 19.58 -2.13
CA GLU A 102 -7.42 19.44 -2.80
C GLU A 102 -6.29 19.56 -1.77
N GLY A 103 -5.18 18.89 -2.03
CA GLY A 103 -4.04 18.91 -1.13
C GLY A 103 -2.86 18.09 -1.61
N VAL A 104 -1.95 17.82 -0.69
CA VAL A 104 -0.79 16.94 -0.92
C VAL A 104 -1.11 15.57 -0.34
N PHE A 105 -0.71 14.51 -1.03
CA PHE A 105 -0.68 13.18 -0.46
C PHE A 105 0.74 12.68 -0.29
N HIS A 106 0.94 11.88 0.74
CA HIS A 106 2.14 11.08 0.92
C HIS A 106 1.74 9.61 0.97
N SER A 107 2.54 8.75 0.37
CA SER A 107 2.37 7.31 0.42
C SER A 107 3.63 6.66 0.96
N VAL A 108 3.44 5.75 1.90
CA VAL A 108 4.53 4.94 2.45
C VAL A 108 4.34 3.53 1.92
N PRO A 109 5.24 3.02 1.06
CA PRO A 109 5.19 1.64 0.59
C PRO A 109 5.41 0.68 1.78
N ASN A 110 5.15 -0.62 1.59
CA ASN A 110 5.37 -1.55 2.68
C ASN A 110 6.82 -1.52 3.13
N ASN A 111 7.04 -1.21 4.40
CA ASN A 111 8.33 -1.40 5.03
C ASN A 111 8.43 -2.88 5.45
N PRO A 112 9.31 -3.70 4.84
CA PRO A 112 9.40 -5.13 5.16
C PRO A 112 9.73 -5.43 6.63
N ALA A 113 10.30 -4.46 7.36
CA ALA A 113 10.58 -4.60 8.79
C ALA A 113 9.36 -4.39 9.70
N ILE A 114 8.34 -3.66 9.24
CA ILE A 114 7.17 -3.26 10.05
C ILE A 114 5.84 -3.77 9.45
N GLY A 115 5.82 -4.16 8.18
CA GLY A 115 4.72 -4.89 7.54
C GLY A 115 3.46 -4.07 7.29
N TRP A 116 3.58 -2.79 6.95
CA TRP A 116 2.43 -1.93 6.62
C TRP A 116 2.76 -0.92 5.51
N ALA A 117 1.72 -0.55 4.75
CA ALA A 117 1.72 0.56 3.81
C ALA A 117 0.59 1.55 4.15
N ALA A 118 0.76 2.84 3.85
CA ALA A 118 -0.25 3.86 4.13
C ALA A 118 -0.31 4.95 3.07
N VAL A 119 -1.46 5.64 3.04
CA VAL A 119 -1.69 6.88 2.29
C VAL A 119 -2.14 7.94 3.29
N VAL A 120 -1.48 9.09 3.26
CA VAL A 120 -1.80 10.27 4.07
C VAL A 120 -2.27 11.37 3.13
N LEU A 121 -3.43 11.95 3.41
CA LEU A 121 -3.96 13.11 2.70
C LEU A 121 -3.85 14.33 3.60
N SER A 122 -3.21 15.39 3.11
CA SER A 122 -3.05 16.67 3.81
C SER A 122 -3.81 17.75 3.03
N PRO A 123 -5.07 18.06 3.39
CA PRO A 123 -5.87 19.01 2.65
C PRO A 123 -5.32 20.44 2.77
N ASN A 124 -5.45 21.21 1.69
CA ASN A 124 -5.20 22.65 1.71
C ASN A 124 -6.23 23.36 2.61
N GLY A 125 -5.86 24.53 3.13
CA GLY A 125 -6.77 25.35 3.95
C GLY A 125 -6.85 24.95 5.43
N GLY A 126 -5.92 24.13 5.92
CA GLY A 126 -5.73 23.87 7.34
C GLY A 126 -6.65 22.81 7.96
N ALA A 127 -7.37 22.04 7.13
CA ALA A 127 -8.10 20.87 7.61
C ALA A 127 -7.13 19.78 8.11
N GLN A 128 -7.60 18.91 9.02
CA GLN A 128 -6.75 17.87 9.58
C GLN A 128 -6.36 16.82 8.52
N PRO A 129 -5.10 16.34 8.54
CA PRO A 129 -4.69 15.23 7.70
C PRO A 129 -5.49 13.96 7.96
N GLN A 130 -5.76 13.20 6.91
CA GLN A 130 -6.44 11.91 6.97
C GLN A 130 -5.43 10.80 6.67
N VAL A 131 -5.39 9.76 7.50
CA VAL A 131 -4.47 8.64 7.35
C VAL A 131 -5.24 7.36 7.05
N PHE A 132 -4.78 6.64 6.04
CA PHE A 132 -5.33 5.37 5.61
C PHE A 132 -4.25 4.30 5.58
N THR A 133 -4.53 3.12 6.14
CA THR A 133 -3.67 1.94 5.97
C THR A 133 -4.17 1.12 4.79
N VAL A 134 -3.24 0.56 4.01
CA VAL A 134 -3.59 -0.31 2.90
C VAL A 134 -3.83 -1.71 3.43
N SER A 135 -5.06 -2.19 3.27
CA SER A 135 -5.47 -3.54 3.69
C SER A 135 -5.31 -4.56 2.55
N GLY A 136 -5.30 -4.08 1.31
CA GLY A 136 -4.98 -4.87 0.13
C GLY A 136 -5.14 -4.08 -1.18
N MET A 137 -4.67 -4.66 -2.28
CA MET A 137 -4.82 -4.08 -3.62
C MET A 137 -4.92 -5.14 -4.71
N LEU A 138 -5.61 -4.80 -5.80
CA LEU A 138 -5.60 -5.56 -7.05
C LEU A 138 -4.76 -4.80 -8.09
N THR A 139 -3.77 -5.46 -8.67
CA THR A 139 -2.85 -4.86 -9.66
C THR A 139 -2.92 -5.57 -11.01
N ASP A 140 -2.53 -4.86 -12.08
CA ASP A 140 -2.23 -5.48 -13.38
C ASP A 140 -0.73 -5.82 -13.54
N ALA A 141 -0.37 -6.36 -14.70
CA ALA A 141 0.99 -6.77 -15.01
C ALA A 141 1.99 -5.59 -15.10
N THR A 142 1.50 -4.35 -15.10
CA THR A 142 2.30 -3.12 -15.09
C THR A 142 2.26 -2.42 -13.72
N TRP A 143 1.80 -3.12 -12.67
CA TRP A 143 1.65 -2.61 -11.31
C TRP A 143 0.63 -1.49 -11.13
N LYS A 144 -0.22 -1.20 -12.12
CA LYS A 144 -1.32 -0.24 -11.90
C LYS A 144 -2.30 -0.82 -10.91
N ILE A 145 -2.68 -0.01 -9.92
CA ILE A 145 -3.63 -0.39 -8.89
C ILE A 145 -5.05 -0.15 -9.40
N TRP A 146 -5.80 -1.23 -9.61
CA TRP A 146 -7.21 -1.22 -10.04
C TRP A 146 -8.17 -1.09 -8.87
N ILE A 147 -7.90 -1.79 -7.77
CA ILE A 147 -8.68 -1.72 -6.54
C ILE A 147 -7.69 -1.51 -5.40
N LEU A 148 -7.99 -0.56 -4.52
CA LEU A 148 -7.25 -0.30 -3.29
C LEU A 148 -8.21 -0.41 -2.11
N MET A 149 -7.92 -1.30 -1.17
CA MET A 149 -8.67 -1.45 0.08
C MET A 149 -7.99 -0.65 1.17
N LEU A 150 -8.75 0.24 1.82
CA LEU A 150 -8.23 1.21 2.77
C LEU A 150 -9.00 1.17 4.08
N ASN A 151 -8.27 1.12 5.19
CA ASN A 151 -8.79 1.36 6.52
C ASN A 151 -8.49 2.79 6.95
N LYS A 152 -9.49 3.53 7.43
CA LYS A 152 -9.26 4.81 8.14
C LYS A 152 -8.47 4.52 9.42
N VAL A 153 -7.54 5.39 9.79
CA VAL A 153 -6.80 5.27 11.05
C VAL A 153 -7.40 6.23 12.08
N GLY A 154 -7.94 5.66 13.16
CA GLY A 154 -8.39 6.39 14.34
C GLY A 154 -7.34 6.42 15.46
N GLN A 155 -7.72 6.95 16.62
CA GLN A 155 -6.82 7.09 17.78
C GLN A 155 -6.25 5.73 18.27
N SER A 156 -7.01 4.65 18.10
CA SER A 156 -6.64 3.30 18.55
C SER A 156 -6.13 2.39 17.42
N GLY A 157 -5.91 2.93 16.22
CA GLY A 157 -5.46 2.16 15.04
C GLY A 157 -6.49 2.08 13.90
N PRO A 158 -6.33 1.11 12.99
CA PRO A 158 -7.24 0.92 11.85
C PRO A 158 -8.69 0.70 12.28
N ILE A 159 -9.62 1.37 11.60
CA ILE A 159 -11.07 1.26 11.79
C ILE A 159 -11.62 0.34 10.70
N GLU A 160 -12.18 -0.79 11.12
CA GLU A 160 -12.84 -1.76 10.24
C GLU A 160 -14.34 -1.42 10.04
N PRO A 161 -14.95 -1.82 8.91
CA PRO A 161 -14.31 -2.49 7.77
C PRO A 161 -13.57 -1.52 6.85
N ALA A 162 -12.59 -2.04 6.11
CA ALA A 162 -11.96 -1.31 5.00
C ALA A 162 -12.99 -0.92 3.92
N PHE A 163 -12.80 0.22 3.27
CA PHE A 163 -13.56 0.63 2.08
C PHE A 163 -12.70 0.47 0.82
N SER A 164 -13.37 0.36 -0.34
CA SER A 164 -12.69 0.20 -1.62
C SER A 164 -12.54 1.54 -2.36
N SER A 165 -11.41 1.69 -3.03
CA SER A 165 -11.22 2.68 -4.06
C SER A 165 -10.94 1.98 -5.38
N VAL A 166 -11.71 2.31 -6.42
CA VAL A 166 -11.71 1.60 -7.71
C VAL A 166 -11.29 2.54 -8.82
N ARG A 167 -10.26 2.20 -9.58
CA ARG A 167 -9.70 3.04 -10.64
C ARG A 167 -10.70 3.22 -11.80
N PHE A 168 -10.79 4.44 -12.35
CA PHE A 168 -11.49 4.70 -13.61
C PHE A 168 -10.64 4.29 -14.82
N PHE A 169 -11.32 3.83 -15.87
CA PHE A 169 -10.72 3.37 -17.13
C PHE A 169 -10.17 4.53 -17.97
#